data_AF-A0AA40VVY3-F1
#
_entry.id   AF-A0AA40VVY3-F1
#
_cell.length_a   1.000
_cell.length_b   1.000
_cell.length_c   1.000
_cell.angle_alpha   90.00
_cell.angle_beta   90.00
_cell.angle_gamma   90.00
#
_symmetry.space_group_name_H-M   'P 1'
#
loop_
_entity.id
_entity.type
_entity.pdbx_description
1 polymer ?
#
loop_
_entity_poly.entity_id
_entity_poly.type
_entity_poly.pdbx_seq_one_letter_code
_entity_poly.pdbx_strand_id
1 'polypeptide(L)'
;MTKNRCRVVELKGGVYIVMLPDEFNNKIRALLPNKSNYKALGVNTSNKFVYQDCKTQMLRIVSPETEPWEKEWDILLSFQRKKSDKAEYDSRLDLKLFYPEDDSLIKATIVRDLIRADYPRSDIITLRFAAFPSEPINYKFWVVYSIVEIV
;
A
#
# COMPACT_ATOMS: atom_id res chain seq x y z
N MET A 1 9.90 27.59 2.05
CA MET A 1 8.89 26.52 2.01
C MET A 1 9.07 25.74 0.72
N THR A 2 9.80 24.63 0.77
CA THR A 2 9.99 23.74 -0.37
C THR A 2 8.65 23.05 -0.63
N LYS A 3 8.01 23.33 -1.77
CA LYS A 3 6.81 22.59 -2.18
C LYS A 3 7.26 21.14 -2.42
N ASN A 4 6.96 20.24 -1.47
CA ASN A 4 7.12 18.81 -1.66
C ASN A 4 6.34 18.40 -2.90
N ARG A 5 7.04 18.22 -4.02
CA ARG A 5 6.42 17.88 -5.30
C ARG A 5 6.00 16.41 -5.23
N CYS A 6 4.75 16.17 -4.87
CA CYS A 6 4.10 14.88 -5.03
C CYS A 6 4.20 14.45 -6.51
N ARG A 7 4.84 13.32 -6.79
CA ARG A 7 4.84 12.74 -8.15
C ARG A 7 3.65 11.81 -8.26
N VAL A 8 2.64 12.22 -9.03
CA VAL A 8 1.58 11.31 -9.48
C VAL A 8 2.20 10.43 -10.57
N VAL A 9 2.32 9.14 -10.29
CA VAL A 9 2.71 8.13 -11.27
C VAL A 9 1.44 7.40 -11.66
N GLU A 10 0.91 7.72 -12.83
CA GLU A 10 -0.08 6.89 -13.50
C GLU A 10 0.65 5.65 -14.06
N LEU A 11 0.27 4.47 -13.56
CA LEU A 11 0.71 3.20 -14.11
C LEU A 11 -0.34 2.69 -15.10
N LYS A 12 0.10 1.90 -16.09
CA LYS A 12 -0.82 1.22 -17.00
C LYS A 12 -1.85 0.41 -16.20
N GLY A 13 -3.12 0.56 -16.55
CA GLY A 13 -4.25 -0.09 -15.85
C GLY A 13 -4.99 0.79 -14.82
N GLY A 14 -4.79 2.11 -14.82
CA GLY A 14 -5.56 3.04 -13.99
C GLY A 14 -5.16 3.05 -12.51
N VAL A 15 -3.91 2.69 -12.21
CA VAL A 15 -3.33 2.78 -10.86
C VAL A 15 -2.63 4.11 -10.71
N TYR A 16 -2.97 4.85 -9.67
CA TYR A 16 -2.38 6.16 -9.39
C TYR A 16 -1.65 6.08 -8.06
N ILE A 17 -0.34 6.23 -8.10
CA ILE A 17 0.47 6.31 -6.89
C ILE A 17 1.02 7.72 -6.80
N VAL A 18 0.78 8.36 -5.67
CA VAL A 18 1.39 9.63 -5.34
C VAL A 18 2.49 9.36 -4.33
N MET A 19 3.73 9.38 -4.81
CA MET A 19 4.91 9.28 -3.95
C MET A 19 5.42 10.68 -3.65
N LEU A 20 5.68 10.96 -2.37
CA LEU A 20 6.54 12.09 -1.99
C LEU A 20 7.98 11.81 -2.49
N PRO A 21 8.80 12.86 -2.68
CA PRO A 21 10.13 12.76 -3.30
C PRO A 21 11.04 11.71 -2.66
N ASP A 22 12.05 11.29 -3.43
CA ASP A 22 13.04 10.23 -3.12
C ASP A 22 13.80 10.38 -1.79
N GLU A 23 13.61 11.51 -1.09
CA GLU A 23 14.18 11.81 0.24
C GLU A 23 13.50 11.05 1.39
N PHE A 24 12.31 10.48 1.16
CA PHE A 24 11.65 9.65 2.19
C PHE A 24 12.07 8.19 2.06
N ASN A 25 12.66 7.67 3.14
CA ASN A 25 12.98 6.26 3.32
C ASN A 25 11.79 5.39 2.87
N ASN A 26 12.02 4.37 2.04
CA ASN A 26 10.94 3.50 1.53
C ASN A 26 10.36 2.58 2.62
N LYS A 27 10.93 2.63 3.82
CA LYS A 27 10.44 1.99 5.04
C LYS A 27 9.80 3.01 5.97
N ILE A 28 8.70 2.62 6.58
CA ILE A 28 8.00 3.34 7.66
C ILE A 28 7.77 2.36 8.81
N ARG A 29 7.53 2.86 10.02
CA ARG A 29 7.00 2.04 11.12
C ARG A 29 5.51 2.30 11.26
N ALA A 30 4.69 1.26 11.12
CA ALA A 30 3.24 1.43 11.18
C ALA A 30 2.48 0.17 11.62
N LEU A 31 1.26 0.37 12.11
CA LEU A 31 0.24 -0.66 12.23
C LEU A 31 -0.40 -0.95 10.85
N LEU A 32 -0.82 -2.19 10.65
CA LEU A 32 -1.59 -2.58 9.48
C LEU A 32 -3.06 -2.14 9.58
N PRO A 33 -3.75 -1.91 8.45
CA PRO A 33 -5.19 -1.73 8.43
C PRO A 33 -5.94 -2.97 8.93
N ASN A 34 -7.24 -2.81 9.20
CA ASN A 34 -8.10 -3.86 9.75
C ASN A 34 -8.01 -5.18 8.95
N LYS A 35 -7.78 -6.30 9.65
CA LYS A 35 -7.73 -7.68 9.12
C LYS A 35 -8.90 -8.01 8.21
N SER A 36 -10.12 -7.52 8.50
CA SER A 36 -11.33 -7.82 7.72
C SER A 36 -11.26 -7.35 6.26
N ASN A 37 -10.34 -6.43 5.95
CA ASN A 37 -10.12 -5.95 4.59
C ASN A 37 -9.27 -6.92 3.75
N TYR A 38 -8.74 -8.01 4.34
CA TYR A 38 -7.80 -8.90 3.68
C TYR A 38 -8.22 -10.37 3.74
N LYS A 39 -7.82 -11.10 2.70
CA LYS A 39 -7.92 -12.56 2.62
C LYS A 39 -6.53 -13.17 2.53
N ALA A 40 -6.30 -14.29 3.22
CA ALA A 40 -5.05 -15.03 3.11
C ALA A 40 -4.96 -15.74 1.74
N LEU A 41 -3.78 -15.70 1.12
CA LEU A 41 -3.46 -16.45 -0.10
C LEU A 41 -2.59 -17.68 0.15
N GLY A 42 -2.07 -17.84 1.37
CA GLY A 42 -1.16 -18.92 1.76
C GLY A 42 0.29 -18.46 1.91
N VAL A 43 1.22 -19.40 1.77
CA VAL A 43 2.66 -19.18 1.95
C VAL A 43 3.33 -19.05 0.59
N ASN A 44 4.16 -18.02 0.41
CA ASN A 44 4.93 -17.84 -0.82
C ASN A 44 6.21 -18.68 -0.83
N THR A 45 6.95 -18.63 -1.94
CA THR A 45 8.22 -19.38 -2.12
C THR A 45 9.33 -18.99 -1.16
N SER A 46 9.21 -17.88 -0.43
CA SER A 46 10.15 -17.44 0.60
C SER A 46 9.66 -17.76 2.02
N ASN A 47 8.73 -18.71 2.17
CA ASN A 47 8.10 -19.07 3.44
C ASN A 47 7.43 -17.89 4.17
N LYS A 48 6.96 -16.88 3.43
CA LYS A 48 6.23 -15.74 3.99
C LYS A 48 4.73 -15.87 3.75
N PHE A 49 3.94 -15.40 4.70
CA PHE A 49 2.48 -15.40 4.62
C PHE A 49 2.00 -14.22 3.78
N VAL A 50 1.10 -14.48 2.84
CA VAL A 50 0.61 -13.46 1.91
C VAL A 50 -0.87 -13.21 2.15
N TYR A 51 -1.23 -11.94 2.30
CA TYR A 51 -2.61 -11.47 2.40
C TYR A 51 -2.89 -10.50 1.25
N GLN A 52 -4.10 -10.55 0.71
CA GLN A 52 -4.53 -9.70 -0.40
C GLN A 52 -5.75 -8.89 0.03
N ASP A 53 -5.83 -7.62 -0.40
CA ASP A 53 -7.03 -6.81 -0.16
C ASP A 53 -8.26 -7.47 -0.82
N CYS A 54 -9.37 -7.48 -0.09
CA CYS A 54 -10.61 -8.10 -0.53
C CYS A 54 -11.29 -7.36 -1.67
N LYS A 55 -10.92 -6.09 -1.91
CA LYS A 55 -11.50 -5.24 -2.96
C LYS A 55 -10.53 -4.95 -4.09
N THR A 56 -9.26 -5.36 -4.02
CA THR A 56 -8.32 -5.24 -5.14
C THR A 56 -7.21 -6.26 -5.00
N GLN A 57 -6.82 -6.91 -6.09
CA GLN A 57 -5.66 -7.81 -6.08
C GLN A 57 -4.33 -7.10 -6.29
N MET A 58 -4.39 -5.80 -6.61
CA MET A 58 -3.22 -4.94 -6.79
C MET A 58 -2.53 -4.57 -5.49
N LEU A 59 -3.07 -4.99 -4.34
CA LEU A 59 -2.46 -4.73 -3.04
C LEU A 59 -2.32 -6.00 -2.21
N ARG A 60 -1.11 -6.22 -1.69
CA ARG A 60 -0.79 -7.36 -0.83
C ARG A 60 0.04 -6.96 0.37
N ILE A 61 -0.10 -7.74 1.43
CA ILE A 61 0.78 -7.75 2.59
C ILE A 61 1.59 -9.04 2.55
N VAL A 62 2.91 -8.92 2.74
CA VAL A 62 3.84 -10.05 2.81
C VAL A 62 4.46 -10.06 4.20
N SER A 63 4.02 -11.01 5.03
CA SER A 63 4.33 -11.09 6.45
C SER A 63 5.30 -12.23 6.79
N PRO A 64 6.22 -12.05 7.75
CA PRO A 64 7.00 -13.15 8.31
C PRO A 64 6.17 -14.06 9.23
N GLU A 65 4.97 -13.63 9.67
CA GLU A 65 4.10 -14.34 10.62
C GLU A 65 2.66 -14.53 10.11
N THR A 66 1.95 -15.51 10.68
CA THR A 66 0.55 -15.86 10.37
C THR A 66 -0.48 -14.87 10.89
N GLU A 67 -0.16 -14.12 11.95
CA GLU A 67 -1.06 -13.14 12.56
C GLU A 67 -0.30 -11.81 12.73
N PRO A 68 -0.17 -11.03 11.64
CA PRO A 68 0.55 -9.76 11.65
C PRO A 68 -0.28 -8.57 12.14
N TRP A 69 -1.55 -8.77 12.42
CA TRP A 69 -2.47 -7.71 12.79
C TRP A 69 -2.19 -7.20 14.20
N GLU A 70 -2.56 -5.95 14.49
CA GLU A 70 -2.42 -5.33 15.83
C GLU A 70 -0.98 -5.25 16.35
N LYS A 71 0.02 -5.36 15.46
CA LYS A 71 1.45 -5.23 15.73
C LYS A 71 2.06 -4.12 14.88
N GLU A 72 3.05 -3.42 15.43
CA GLU A 72 3.87 -2.49 14.64
C GLU A 72 4.88 -3.27 13.80
N TRP A 73 5.08 -2.81 12.57
CA TRP A 73 6.02 -3.39 11.63
C TRP A 73 6.88 -2.31 11.00
N ASP A 74 8.12 -2.67 10.67
CA ASP A 74 8.90 -1.92 9.69
C ASP A 74 8.41 -2.35 8.31
N ILE A 75 7.75 -1.45 7.58
CA ILE A 75 7.04 -1.74 6.34
C ILE A 75 7.77 -1.13 5.16
N LEU A 76 8.30 -1.98 4.28
CA LEU A 76 8.83 -1.57 2.98
C LEU A 76 7.71 -1.57 1.94
N LEU A 77 7.51 -0.41 1.30
CA LEU A 77 6.57 -0.25 0.19
C LEU A 77 7.23 -0.68 -1.11
N SER A 78 6.88 -1.86 -1.61
CA SER A 78 7.53 -2.46 -2.77
C SER A 78 6.58 -2.49 -3.97
N PHE A 79 6.80 -1.61 -4.93
CA PHE A 79 6.08 -1.64 -6.20
C PHE A 79 6.65 -2.71 -7.12
N GLN A 80 5.80 -3.64 -7.52
CA GLN A 80 6.12 -4.68 -8.49
C GLN A 80 5.44 -4.32 -9.81
N ARG A 81 6.25 -4.17 -10.87
CA ARG A 81 5.76 -4.11 -12.25
C ARG A 81 5.84 -5.51 -12.86
N LYS A 82 4.87 -5.88 -13.69
CA LYS A 82 4.92 -7.13 -14.43
C LYS A 82 6.24 -7.28 -15.19
N LYS A 83 6.74 -8.52 -15.21
CA LYS A 83 7.79 -8.97 -16.14
C LYS A 83 7.26 -9.91 -17.23
N SER A 84 5.97 -10.28 -17.21
CA SER A 84 5.37 -11.26 -18.12
C SER A 84 3.93 -10.89 -18.46
N ASP A 85 3.55 -11.12 -19.72
CA ASP A 85 2.22 -10.80 -20.29
C ASP A 85 1.07 -11.62 -19.70
N LYS A 86 1.36 -12.73 -18.99
CA LYS A 86 0.33 -13.64 -18.45
C LYS A 86 -0.30 -13.23 -17.12
N ALA A 87 0.24 -12.24 -16.43
CA ALA A 87 -0.36 -11.80 -15.16
C ALA A 87 -1.64 -10.97 -15.42
N GLU A 88 -2.52 -10.89 -14.44
CA GLU A 88 -3.82 -10.21 -14.61
C GLU A 88 -3.69 -8.68 -14.58
N TYR A 89 -2.70 -8.12 -13.86
CA TYR A 89 -2.50 -6.66 -13.70
C TYR A 89 -1.05 -6.21 -13.87
N ASP A 90 -0.85 -5.07 -14.52
CA ASP A 90 0.46 -4.55 -14.91
C ASP A 90 1.34 -4.09 -13.75
N SER A 91 0.73 -3.78 -12.61
CA SER A 91 1.42 -3.28 -11.42
C SER A 91 0.70 -3.69 -10.13
N ARG A 92 1.48 -3.90 -9.07
CA ARG A 92 1.03 -4.29 -7.72
C ARG A 92 1.87 -3.60 -6.65
N LEU A 93 1.25 -3.23 -5.53
CA LEU A 93 1.94 -2.79 -4.32
C LEU A 93 1.99 -3.92 -3.30
N ASP A 94 3.20 -4.29 -2.89
CA ASP A 94 3.44 -5.20 -1.76
C ASP A 94 3.91 -4.39 -0.55
N LEU A 95 3.19 -4.51 0.57
CA LEU A 95 3.63 -4.09 1.90
C LEU A 95 4.46 -5.24 2.49
N LYS A 96 5.78 -5.12 2.46
CA LYS A 96 6.68 -6.15 3.00
C LYS A 96 7.00 -5.84 4.45
N LEU A 97 6.61 -6.75 5.34
CA LEU A 97 6.79 -6.56 6.78
C LEU A 97 8.14 -7.11 7.24
N PHE A 98 8.75 -6.37 8.16
CA PHE A 98 9.96 -6.72 8.89
C PHE A 98 9.71 -6.42 10.37
N TYR A 99 10.31 -7.22 11.24
CA TYR A 99 10.28 -6.92 12.67
C TYR A 99 10.82 -5.51 12.93
N PRO A 100 10.27 -4.78 13.90
CA PRO A 100 10.80 -3.48 14.32
C PRO A 100 12.28 -3.60 14.71
N GLU A 101 13.18 -3.03 13.90
CA GLU A 101 14.63 -3.05 14.14
C GLU A 101 15.21 -1.63 14.24
N ASP A 102 14.65 -0.68 13.47
CA ASP A 102 15.19 0.68 13.32
C ASP A 102 14.26 1.74 13.92
N ASP A 103 14.60 2.25 15.11
CA ASP A 103 13.83 3.28 15.79
C ASP A 103 13.90 4.67 15.14
N SER A 104 14.76 4.85 14.14
CA SER A 104 14.85 6.09 13.36
C SER A 104 13.80 6.19 12.25
N LEU A 105 13.03 5.12 12.01
CA LEU A 105 11.97 5.12 11.01
C LEU A 105 10.83 6.05 11.42
N ILE A 106 10.30 6.76 10.41
CA ILE A 106 9.11 7.59 10.57
C ILE A 106 7.95 6.71 11.01
N LYS A 107 7.35 7.08 12.15
CA LYS A 107 6.13 6.45 12.66
C LYS A 107 4.93 6.98 11.89
N ALA A 108 4.12 6.07 11.38
CA ALA A 108 2.98 6.40 10.55
C ALA A 108 1.79 5.48 10.83
N THR A 109 0.61 5.90 10.39
CA THR A 109 -0.57 5.06 10.29
C THR A 109 -0.88 4.81 8.82
N ILE A 110 -1.19 3.55 8.49
CA ILE A 110 -1.73 3.20 7.18
C ILE A 110 -3.26 3.21 7.29
N VAL A 111 -3.89 4.17 6.62
CA VAL A 111 -5.34 4.26 6.50
C VAL A 111 -5.76 3.66 5.16
N ARG A 112 -6.73 2.75 5.21
CA ARG A 112 -7.30 2.10 4.03
C ARG A 112 -8.75 2.53 3.86
N ASP A 113 -9.04 3.23 2.77
CA ASP A 113 -10.37 3.71 2.42
C ASP A 113 -10.88 3.09 1.12
N LEU A 114 -12.21 3.12 0.96
CA LEU A 114 -12.88 2.84 -0.32
C LEU A 114 -13.65 4.09 -0.73
N ILE A 115 -13.09 4.87 -1.65
CA ILE A 115 -13.67 6.14 -2.08
C ILE A 115 -14.35 5.98 -3.43
N ARG A 116 -15.29 6.87 -3.73
CA ARG A 116 -15.87 6.96 -5.08
C ARG A 116 -14.86 7.64 -6.01
N ALA A 117 -14.79 7.23 -7.28
CA ALA A 117 -13.78 7.71 -8.23
C ALA A 117 -13.92 9.19 -8.62
N ASP A 118 -15.08 9.78 -8.36
CA ASP A 118 -15.35 11.22 -8.51
C ASP A 118 -14.89 12.03 -7.29
N TYR A 119 -14.33 11.39 -6.25
CA TYR A 119 -13.98 12.07 -5.02
C TYR A 119 -12.76 12.99 -5.24
N PRO A 120 -12.91 14.30 -4.99
CA PRO A 120 -11.82 15.25 -5.11
C PRO A 120 -10.74 14.92 -4.08
N ARG A 121 -9.47 15.05 -4.52
CA ARG A 121 -8.25 15.02 -3.69
C ARG A 121 -8.56 15.47 -2.26
N SER A 122 -8.42 14.58 -1.28
CA SER A 122 -8.54 15.00 0.12
C SER A 122 -7.37 15.91 0.46
N ASP A 123 -7.63 17.01 1.16
CA ASP A 123 -6.61 17.93 1.70
C ASP A 123 -5.75 17.30 2.82
N ILE A 124 -5.87 15.98 3.03
CA ILE A 124 -5.06 15.23 3.99
C ILE A 124 -3.61 15.22 3.51
N ILE A 125 -2.72 15.78 4.31
CA ILE A 125 -1.27 15.70 4.12
C ILE A 125 -0.86 14.25 4.41
N THR A 126 -0.77 13.45 3.36
CA THR A 126 -0.27 12.07 3.44
C THR A 126 1.21 12.02 3.09
N LEU A 127 2.00 11.28 3.87
CA LEU A 127 3.38 10.93 3.52
C LEU A 127 3.44 10.18 2.19
N ARG A 128 2.48 9.28 1.94
CA ARG A 128 2.37 8.53 0.68
C ARG A 128 0.91 8.15 0.42
N PHE A 129 0.55 8.04 -0.84
CA PHE A 129 -0.80 7.67 -1.25
C PHE A 129 -0.74 6.68 -2.43
N ALA A 130 -1.53 5.60 -2.36
CA ALA A 130 -1.71 4.68 -3.47
C ALA A 130 -3.20 4.40 -3.66
N ALA A 131 -3.68 4.52 -4.90
CA ALA A 131 -5.06 4.23 -5.23
C ALA A 131 -5.19 3.22 -6.36
N PHE A 132 -6.11 2.27 -6.16
CA PHE A 132 -6.33 1.13 -7.03
C PHE A 132 -7.82 1.02 -7.37
N PRO A 133 -8.18 0.70 -8.62
CA PRO A 133 -9.57 0.39 -8.94
C PRO A 133 -10.05 -0.82 -8.11
N SER A 134 -11.28 -0.74 -7.61
CA SER A 134 -11.91 -1.86 -6.91
C SER A 134 -12.39 -2.96 -7.86
N GLU A 135 -12.44 -4.20 -7.38
CA GLU A 135 -12.85 -5.40 -8.12
C GLU A 135 -14.26 -5.90 -7.74
N PRO A 136 -15.05 -6.43 -8.71
CA PRO A 136 -14.79 -6.43 -10.16
C PRO A 136 -14.65 -5.00 -10.68
N ILE A 137 -13.81 -4.75 -11.69
CA ILE A 137 -13.41 -3.40 -12.14
C ILE A 137 -14.65 -2.56 -12.38
N ASN A 138 -15.01 -1.80 -11.36
CA ASN A 138 -16.14 -0.90 -11.36
C ASN A 138 -15.49 0.44 -11.09
N TYR A 139 -15.20 1.17 -12.17
CA TYR A 139 -14.51 2.46 -12.17
C TYR A 139 -15.18 3.53 -11.28
N LYS A 140 -16.24 3.18 -10.56
CA LYS A 140 -16.92 3.97 -9.55
C LYS A 140 -16.21 4.00 -8.21
N PHE A 141 -15.42 3.00 -7.82
CA PHE A 141 -14.78 2.96 -6.49
C PHE A 141 -13.31 2.57 -6.53
N TRP A 142 -12.52 3.26 -5.72
CA TRP A 142 -11.07 3.12 -5.63
C TRP A 142 -10.68 2.77 -4.20
N VAL A 143 -9.85 1.75 -4.05
CA VAL A 143 -9.19 1.41 -2.79
C VAL A 143 -8.01 2.35 -2.62
N VAL A 144 -7.99 3.11 -1.53
CA VAL A 144 -6.97 4.11 -1.23
C VAL A 144 -6.18 3.69 0.01
N TYR A 145 -4.86 3.75 -0.10
CA TYR A 145 -3.92 3.59 1.01
C TYR A 145 -3.22 4.91 1.26
N SER A 146 -3.55 5.54 2.38
CA SER A 146 -2.98 6.79 2.83
C SER A 146 -2.03 6.50 3.99
N ILE A 147 -0.77 6.89 3.86
CA ILE A 147 0.22 6.80 4.93
C ILE A 147 0.30 8.18 5.57
N VAL A 148 -0.05 8.28 6.85
CA VAL A 148 -0.12 9.53 7.59
C VAL A 148 0.90 9.50 8.72
N GLU A 149 1.78 10.50 8.81
CA GLU A 149 2.76 10.61 9.91
C GLU A 149 2.03 10.81 11.25
N ILE A 150 2.53 10.16 12.30
CA ILE A 150 2.09 10.41 13.67
C ILE A 150 3.06 11.44 14.26
N VAL A 151 2.57 12.66 14.51
CA VAL A 151 3.33 13.77 15.12
C VAL A 151 3.25 13.70 16.63
#